data_AF-A0A9Q1BK46-F1
#
_entry.id   AF-A0A9Q1BK46-F1
#
_cell.length_a   1.000
_cell.length_b   1.000
_cell.length_c   1.000
_cell.angle_alpha   90.00
_cell.angle_beta   90.00
_cell.angle_gamma   90.00
#
_symmetry.space_group_name_H-M   'P 1'
#
loop_
_entity.id
_entity.type
_entity.pdbx_description
1 polymer ?
#
loop_
_entity_poly.entity_id
_entity_poly.type
_entity_poly.pdbx_seq_one_letter_code
_entity_poly.pdbx_strand_id
1 'polypeptide(L)'
;MEGVSYILSDKLNQDPIEEFFGKQRAAGGHRDHPTLEQFGHAFVRNSTAGGLLRGPARGNVRSRDEPLQSKNQEPLPKRKKVKRFGTSNESPL
;
A
#
# COMPACT_ATOMS: atom_id res chain seq x y z
N MET A 1 25.85 8.30 -35.39
CA MET A 1 25.32 7.89 -34.08
C MET A 1 24.50 9.05 -33.56
N GLU A 2 23.18 8.90 -33.59
CA GLU A 2 22.27 9.90 -33.03
C GLU A 2 22.38 9.83 -31.50
N GLY A 3 22.92 10.89 -30.90
CA GLY A 3 23.08 11.01 -29.45
C GLY A 3 21.82 11.57 -28.81
N VAL A 4 21.64 11.28 -27.52
CA VAL A 4 20.56 11.90 -26.71
C VAL A 4 20.84 13.40 -26.62
N SER A 5 19.89 14.24 -27.02
CA SER A 5 20.05 15.70 -27.13
C SER A 5 20.06 16.43 -25.78
N TYR A 6 19.44 15.84 -24.74
CA TYR A 6 19.41 16.37 -23.39
C TYR A 6 19.23 15.25 -22.37
N ILE A 7 19.72 15.46 -21.15
CA ILE A 7 19.58 14.51 -20.05
C ILE A 7 18.77 15.18 -18.94
N LEU A 8 17.82 14.44 -18.36
CA LEU A 8 17.11 14.88 -17.17
C LEU A 8 17.95 14.53 -15.94
N SER A 9 18.76 15.49 -15.48
CA SER A 9 19.64 15.32 -14.32
C SER A 9 18.89 14.90 -13.05
N ASP A 10 17.63 15.30 -12.91
CA ASP A 10 16.74 14.93 -11.80
C ASP A 10 16.49 13.41 -11.70
N LYS A 11 16.65 12.65 -12.78
CA LYS A 11 16.52 11.18 -12.73
C LYS A 11 17.83 10.46 -12.38
N LEU A 12 18.92 11.21 -12.21
CA LEU A 12 20.24 10.66 -11.90
C LEU A 12 20.53 10.70 -10.39
N ASN A 13 19.59 11.19 -9.57
CA ASN A 13 19.71 11.21 -8.12
C ASN A 13 19.18 9.90 -7.48
N GLN A 14 19.35 9.80 -6.16
CA GLN A 14 18.88 8.66 -5.37
C GLN A 14 17.48 8.90 -4.76
N ASP A 15 16.83 10.01 -5.08
CA ASP A 15 15.52 10.38 -4.55
C ASP A 15 14.46 9.28 -4.76
N PRO A 16 14.39 8.57 -5.91
CA PRO A 16 13.42 7.49 -6.09
C PRO A 16 13.62 6.33 -5.10
N ILE A 17 14.86 6.00 -4.76
CA ILE A 17 15.15 4.91 -3.81
C ILE A 17 14.95 5.37 -2.36
N GLU A 18 15.27 6.62 -2.04
CA GLU A 18 14.98 7.21 -0.74
C GLU A 18 13.46 7.31 -0.48
N GLU A 19 12.68 7.71 -1.48
CA GLU A 19 11.22 7.74 -1.40
C GLU A 19 10.67 6.33 -1.16
N PHE A 20 11.23 5.31 -1.82
CA PHE A 20 10.87 3.92 -1.57
C PHE A 20 11.14 3.52 -0.11
N PHE A 21 12.31 3.84 0.45
CA PHE A 21 12.60 3.57 1.86
C PHE A 21 11.70 4.36 2.82
N GLY A 22 11.35 5.60 2.48
CA GLY A 22 10.33 6.37 3.20
C GLY A 22 8.98 5.66 3.21
N LYS A 23 8.58 5.08 2.07
CA LYS A 23 7.33 4.31 1.97
C LYS A 23 7.33 3.07 2.84
N GLN A 24 8.45 2.36 2.91
CA GLN A 24 8.64 1.18 3.76
C GLN A 24 8.55 1.52 5.26
N ARG A 25 9.19 2.61 5.70
CA ARG A 25 9.13 3.07 7.11
C ARG A 25 7.72 3.49 7.51
N ALA A 26 7.06 4.31 6.70
CA ALA A 26 5.68 4.74 6.96
C ALA A 26 4.65 3.59 6.88
N ALA A 27 5.01 2.44 6.31
CA ALA A 27 4.14 1.26 6.23
C ALA A 27 3.92 0.57 7.60
N GLY A 28 4.76 0.87 8.60
CA GLY A 28 4.70 0.31 9.96
C GLY A 28 4.13 1.26 11.02
N GLY A 29 3.72 2.48 10.66
CA GLY A 29 3.31 3.51 11.62
C GLY A 29 4.50 3.97 12.46
N HIS A 30 4.51 3.68 13.77
CA HIS A 30 5.56 4.07 14.71
C HIS A 30 6.81 3.16 14.69
N ARG A 31 7.02 2.43 13.59
CA ARG A 31 8.14 1.49 13.42
C ARG A 31 9.11 2.02 12.38
N ASP A 32 9.89 3.02 12.80
CA ASP A 32 10.88 3.67 11.92
C ASP A 32 12.04 2.76 11.54
N HIS A 33 12.31 1.73 12.35
CA HIS A 33 13.39 0.76 12.17
C HIS A 33 12.84 -0.67 12.14
N PRO A 34 12.33 -1.15 10.99
CA PRO A 34 11.83 -2.52 10.86
C PRO A 34 12.97 -3.55 10.89
N THR A 35 12.66 -4.78 11.32
CA THR A 35 13.55 -5.93 11.12
C THR A 35 13.55 -6.37 9.65
N LEU A 36 14.53 -7.21 9.25
CA LEU A 36 14.61 -7.75 7.89
C LEU A 36 13.33 -8.48 7.46
N GLU A 37 12.76 -9.29 8.35
CA GLU A 37 11.50 -10.01 8.09
C GLU A 37 10.33 -9.03 7.88
N GLN A 38 10.23 -8.01 8.73
CA GLN A 38 9.19 -6.98 8.61
C GLN A 38 9.32 -6.18 7.31
N PHE A 39 10.55 -5.87 6.91
CA PHE A 39 10.84 -5.23 5.62
C PHE A 39 10.42 -6.14 4.45
N GLY A 40 10.74 -7.43 4.49
CA GLY A 40 10.35 -8.39 3.44
C GLY A 40 8.83 -8.50 3.30
N HIS A 41 8.10 -8.58 4.43
CA HIS A 41 6.63 -8.57 4.41
C HIS A 41 6.06 -7.27 3.85
N ALA A 42 6.61 -6.11 4.25
CA ALA A 42 6.20 -4.81 3.73
C ALA A 42 6.51 -4.65 2.24
N PHE A 43 7.64 -5.20 1.77
CA PHE A 43 8.02 -5.23 0.37
C PHE A 43 7.03 -6.02 -0.48
N VAL A 44 6.77 -7.28 -0.13
CA VAL A 44 5.80 -8.12 -0.85
C VAL A 44 4.43 -7.45 -0.86
N ARG A 45 4.00 -6.91 0.28
CA ARG A 45 2.75 -6.14 0.38
C ARG A 45 2.75 -4.95 -0.57
N ASN A 46 3.79 -4.11 -0.58
CA ASN A 46 3.83 -2.90 -1.40
C ASN A 46 3.90 -3.21 -2.91
N SER A 47 4.62 -4.27 -3.29
CA SER A 47 4.74 -4.72 -4.68
C SER A 47 3.45 -5.36 -5.21
N THR A 48 2.70 -6.06 -4.37
CA THR A 48 1.44 -6.74 -4.77
C THR A 48 0.21 -5.84 -4.66
N ALA A 49 0.19 -4.92 -3.70
CA ALA A 49 -0.96 -4.06 -3.40
C ALA A 49 -1.10 -2.85 -4.34
N GLY A 50 -0.06 -2.51 -5.10
CA GLY A 50 -0.05 -1.42 -6.08
C GLY A 50 -0.68 -0.12 -5.58
N GLY A 51 -0.08 0.58 -4.62
CA GLY A 51 -0.45 1.95 -4.19
C GLY A 51 -1.85 2.14 -3.54
N LEU A 52 -2.87 1.36 -3.90
CA LEU A 52 -4.28 1.54 -3.56
C LEU A 52 -4.62 1.17 -2.11
N LEU A 53 -3.82 0.34 -1.44
CA LEU A 53 -4.09 -0.13 -0.08
C LEU A 53 -3.44 0.74 1.01
N ARG A 54 -2.86 1.89 0.64
CA ARG A 54 -2.04 2.71 1.53
C ARG A 54 -2.78 3.94 2.07
N GLY A 55 -4.01 3.74 2.53
CA GLY A 55 -4.58 4.65 3.52
C GLY A 55 -3.84 4.46 4.86
N PRO A 56 -3.57 5.52 5.63
CA PRO A 56 -3.01 5.36 6.97
C PRO A 56 -3.99 4.52 7.79
N ALA A 57 -3.51 3.42 8.39
CA ALA A 57 -4.35 2.55 9.22
C ALA A 57 -5.00 3.30 10.39
N ARG A 58 -4.38 4.41 10.83
CA ARG A 58 -4.89 5.37 11.82
C ARG A 58 -4.32 6.76 11.50
N GLY A 59 -5.14 7.80 11.63
CA GLY A 59 -4.67 9.18 11.61
C GLY A 59 -3.88 9.52 12.88
N ASN A 60 -2.96 10.48 12.79
CA ASN A 60 -2.14 10.97 13.91
C ASN A 60 -2.91 11.75 14.98
N VAL A 61 -4.21 11.97 14.79
CA VAL A 61 -5.08 12.65 15.76
C VAL A 61 -6.08 11.64 16.30
N ARG A 62 -5.97 11.32 17.60
CA ARG A 62 -7.11 10.76 18.34
C ARG A 62 -7.85 11.94 18.94
N SER A 63 -9.15 12.06 18.67
CA SER A 63 -10.01 12.97 19.43
C SER A 63 -9.90 12.60 20.91
N ARG A 64 -9.68 13.60 21.78
CA ARG A 64 -9.43 13.43 23.22
C ARG A 64 -10.51 12.62 23.95
N ASP A 65 -11.70 12.51 23.35
CA ASP A 65 -12.90 11.92 23.95
C ASP A 65 -13.32 10.56 23.34
N GLU A 66 -12.51 9.94 22.46
CA GLU A 66 -12.85 8.62 21.91
C GLU A 66 -12.67 7.52 22.97
N PRO A 67 -13.75 6.84 23.40
CA PRO A 67 -13.63 5.72 24.33
C PRO A 67 -12.84 4.58 23.65
N LEU A 68 -11.93 3.96 24.41
CA LEU A 68 -11.33 2.69 24.01
C LEU A 68 -12.45 1.68 23.76
N GLN A 69 -12.78 1.41 22.49
CA GLN A 69 -13.75 0.36 22.14
C GLN A 69 -13.32 -0.95 22.81
N SER A 70 -14.12 -1.44 23.76
CA SER A 70 -13.91 -2.76 24.34
C SER A 70 -14.08 -3.78 23.22
N LYS A 71 -13.06 -4.62 23.04
CA LYS A 71 -13.12 -5.71 22.06
C LYS A 71 -14.15 -6.73 22.56
N ASN A 72 -15.39 -6.63 22.09
CA ASN A 72 -16.38 -7.67 22.33
C ASN A 72 -16.00 -8.89 21.47
N GLN A 73 -16.06 -10.09 22.05
CA GLN A 73 -15.63 -11.35 21.42
C GLN A 73 -16.61 -11.86 20.33
N GLU A 74 -17.48 -10.99 19.83
CA GLU A 74 -18.48 -11.40 18.86
C GLU A 74 -17.81 -11.68 17.50
N PRO A 75 -18.08 -12.84 16.88
CA PRO A 75 -17.45 -13.19 15.63
C PRO A 75 -17.89 -12.21 14.53
N LEU A 76 -16.90 -11.57 13.90
CA LEU A 76 -17.13 -10.60 12.83
C LEU A 76 -17.89 -11.23 11.65
N PRO A 77 -18.81 -10.49 11.02
CA PRO A 77 -19.56 -10.99 9.87
C PRO A 77 -18.60 -11.35 8.73
N LYS A 78 -18.69 -12.58 8.24
CA LYS A 78 -17.89 -13.07 7.11
C LYS A 78 -18.35 -12.37 5.83
N ARG A 79 -17.41 -11.76 5.08
CA ARG A 79 -17.69 -11.16 3.76
C ARG A 79 -18.31 -12.19 2.83
N LYS A 80 -19.44 -11.82 2.19
CA LYS A 80 -20.08 -12.65 1.16
C LYS A 80 -19.18 -12.74 -0.07
N LYS A 81 -18.95 -13.96 -0.58
CA LYS A 81 -18.23 -14.16 -1.84
C LYS A 81 -19.14 -13.75 -3.00
N VAL A 82 -18.70 -12.79 -3.80
CA VAL A 82 -19.37 -12.39 -5.04
C VAL A 82 -19.15 -13.49 -6.09
N LYS A 83 -20.22 -14.12 -6.58
CA LYS A 83 -20.16 -15.01 -7.76
C LYS A 83 -19.94 -14.12 -8.99
N ARG A 84 -18.80 -14.27 -9.68
CA ARG A 84 -18.63 -13.66 -11.00
C ARG A 84 -19.50 -14.44 -11.99
N PHE A 85 -20.44 -13.78 -12.64
CA PHE A 85 -21.17 -14.36 -13.78
C PHE A 85 -20.22 -14.39 -15.00
N GLY A 86 -20.15 -15.55 -15.66
CA GLY A 86 -19.31 -15.77 -16.83
C GLY A 86 -19.79 -14.98 -18.04
N THR A 87 -18.84 -14.50 -18.84
CA THR A 87 -19.06 -13.82 -20.12
C THR A 87 -19.34 -14.87 -21.20
N SER A 88 -20.56 -14.93 -21.73
CA SER A 88 -20.84 -15.52 -23.04
C SER A 88 -20.83 -14.41 -24.09
N ASN A 89 -19.95 -14.58 -25.08
CA ASN A 89 -19.78 -13.71 -26.24
C ASN A 89 -20.97 -13.81 -27.18
N GLU A 90 -21.53 -12.69 -27.63
CA GLU A 90 -22.13 -12.57 -28.97
C GLU A 90 -21.89 -11.16 -29.53
N SER A 91 -21.37 -11.11 -30.76
CA SER A 91 -21.15 -9.89 -31.55
C SER A 91 -22.20 -9.85 -32.66
N PRO A 92 -22.91 -8.73 -32.91
CA PRO A 92 -23.73 -8.61 -34.11
C PRO A 92 -22.95 -7.92 -35.25
N LEU A 93 -23.04 -8.51 -36.45
CA LEU A 93 -22.91 -7.82 -37.73
C LEU A 93 -24.21 -7.07 -38.04
#